data_AF-A0A8G1VYS5-F1
#
_entry.id   AF-A0A8G1VYS5-F1
#
_cell.length_a   1.000
_cell.length_b   1.000
_cell.length_c   1.000
_cell.angle_alpha   90.00
_cell.angle_beta   90.00
_cell.angle_gamma   90.00
#
_symmetry.space_group_name_H-M   'P 1'
#
loop_
_entity.id
_entity.type
_entity.pdbx_description
1 polymer ?
#
loop_
_entity_poly.entity_id
_entity_poly.type
_entity_poly.pdbx_seq_one_letter_code
_entity_poly.pdbx_strand_id
1 'polypeptide(L)'
;MYPDRIEPGLLEDVVGREETVTLPRKSWKYSTRADFAHLMTLQVLVLRELMESLYRKIGMRGSGPRLYFPVATHRQSYHIGGQKYAARPDGAVMIRTQDRNLPILSFTSWFHDQTWGEFLGQTLSIMLGQLACNVKLGLRDQEMFVLGFYKRPIFFARGFFTKDQILRVHSKGCSADETFTIAFTRGYDLSSKKDWDEAVGKLVGLLRYFLSGNAQIGGMQAFLDK
;
A
#
# COMPACT_ATOMS: atom_id res chain seq x y z
N MET A 1 -26.70 -10.13 19.46
CA MET A 1 -25.29 -9.72 19.40
C MET A 1 -24.53 -10.85 18.73
N TYR A 2 -24.34 -10.77 17.41
CA TYR A 2 -23.54 -11.73 16.64
C TYR A 2 -22.24 -11.01 16.25
N PRO A 3 -21.05 -11.50 16.63
CA PRO A 3 -19.82 -10.97 16.08
C PRO A 3 -19.58 -11.62 14.71
N ASP A 4 -19.46 -10.77 13.69
CA ASP A 4 -18.59 -10.90 12.52
C ASP A 4 -18.31 -12.34 12.03
N ARG A 5 -19.27 -12.92 11.32
CA ARG A 5 -18.96 -13.96 10.33
C ARG A 5 -18.64 -13.25 9.01
N ILE A 6 -17.36 -13.06 8.73
CA ILE A 6 -16.88 -12.68 7.40
C ILE A 6 -16.61 -13.98 6.65
N GLU A 7 -17.52 -14.29 5.73
CA GLU A 7 -17.56 -15.54 4.96
C GLU A 7 -16.39 -15.70 3.97
N PRO A 8 -16.09 -16.93 3.52
CA PRO A 8 -15.13 -17.18 2.43
C PRO A 8 -15.58 -16.48 1.14
N GLY A 9 -14.68 -15.81 0.41
CA GLY A 9 -14.98 -15.20 -0.91
C GLY A 9 -14.87 -13.67 -1.02
N LEU A 10 -14.68 -12.95 0.10
CA LEU A 10 -14.82 -11.47 0.16
C LEU A 10 -14.06 -10.61 -0.88
N LEU A 11 -12.95 -11.12 -1.43
CA LEU A 11 -12.17 -10.44 -2.48
C LEU A 11 -12.45 -11.00 -3.89
N GLU A 12 -12.92 -12.24 -4.01
CA GLU A 12 -13.31 -12.85 -5.28
C GLU A 12 -14.63 -12.23 -5.80
N ASP A 13 -15.52 -11.82 -4.89
CA ASP A 13 -16.88 -11.37 -5.23
C ASP A 13 -17.03 -9.92 -5.69
N VAL A 14 -16.01 -9.05 -5.65
CA VAL A 14 -16.25 -7.61 -5.89
C VAL A 14 -15.10 -6.90 -6.59
N VAL A 15 -15.29 -6.63 -7.88
CA VAL A 15 -14.52 -5.60 -8.60
C VAL A 15 -15.01 -4.22 -8.16
N GLY A 16 -14.13 -3.38 -7.62
CA GLY A 16 -14.45 -1.95 -7.37
C GLY A 16 -15.01 -1.63 -5.99
N ARG A 17 -14.71 -2.43 -4.96
CA ARG A 17 -15.14 -2.14 -3.59
C ARG A 17 -14.36 -0.97 -3.01
N GLU A 18 -15.07 0.07 -2.62
CA GLU A 18 -14.57 1.12 -1.73
C GLU A 18 -14.91 0.72 -0.29
N GLU A 19 -13.90 0.65 0.57
CA GLU A 19 -14.07 0.37 1.99
C GLU A 19 -13.83 1.65 2.78
N THR A 20 -14.77 1.97 3.66
CA THR A 20 -14.60 3.06 4.61
C THR A 20 -13.97 2.52 5.88
N VAL A 21 -12.74 2.96 6.17
CA VAL A 21 -11.94 2.46 7.29
C VAL A 21 -11.80 3.57 8.32
N THR A 22 -12.24 3.30 9.55
CA THR A 22 -11.98 4.20 10.68
C THR A 22 -10.49 4.23 11.01
N LEU A 23 -9.97 5.42 11.27
CA LEU A 23 -8.57 5.69 11.52
C LEU A 23 -8.02 4.80 12.64
N PRO A 24 -7.06 3.91 12.35
CA PRO A 24 -6.50 3.01 13.36
C PRO A 24 -5.60 3.80 14.31
N ARG A 25 -6.06 3.99 15.55
CA ARG A 25 -5.26 4.58 16.64
C ARG A 25 -4.46 3.52 17.39
N LYS A 26 -3.82 2.60 16.66
CA LYS A 26 -2.99 1.54 17.25
C LYS A 26 -1.77 1.23 16.40
N SER A 27 -0.65 0.93 17.08
CA SER A 27 0.50 0.32 16.43
C SER A 27 0.26 -1.19 16.36
N TRP A 28 0.17 -1.71 15.15
CA TRP A 28 -0.11 -3.12 14.91
C TRP A 28 1.03 -4.01 15.42
N LYS A 29 0.75 -4.74 16.51
CA LYS A 29 1.59 -5.80 17.06
C LYS A 29 0.69 -7.02 17.26
N TYR A 30 0.72 -7.95 16.31
CA TYR A 30 0.02 -9.22 16.46
C TYR A 30 0.96 -10.19 17.16
N SER A 31 0.50 -10.82 18.24
CA SER A 31 1.26 -11.86 18.95
C SER A 31 1.60 -13.04 18.03
N THR A 32 0.66 -13.43 17.16
CA THR A 32 0.80 -14.57 16.24
C THR A 32 1.51 -14.26 14.94
N ARG A 33 1.74 -12.97 14.58
CA ARG A 33 2.46 -12.61 13.33
C ARG A 33 3.87 -13.19 13.27
N ALA A 34 4.51 -13.39 14.42
CA ALA A 34 5.83 -14.03 14.49
C ALA A 34 5.77 -15.48 13.99
N ASP A 35 4.70 -16.20 14.32
CA ASP A 35 4.51 -17.62 13.95
C ASP A 35 4.36 -17.79 12.43
N PHE A 36 3.83 -16.75 11.75
CA PHE A 36 3.63 -16.74 10.30
C PHE A 36 4.73 -15.99 9.52
N ALA A 37 5.82 -15.57 10.17
CA ALA A 37 6.84 -14.72 9.56
C ALA A 37 7.46 -15.32 8.29
N HIS A 38 7.65 -16.64 8.26
CA HIS A 38 8.17 -17.35 7.09
C HIS A 38 7.23 -17.25 5.89
N LEU A 39 5.93 -17.54 6.10
CA LEU A 39 4.92 -17.46 5.05
C LEU A 39 4.78 -16.03 4.51
N MET A 40 4.75 -15.04 5.39
CA MET A 40 4.68 -13.63 5.00
C MET A 40 5.91 -13.21 4.17
N THR A 41 7.10 -13.68 4.56
CA THR A 41 8.33 -13.42 3.79
C THR A 41 8.24 -13.99 2.37
N LEU A 42 7.72 -15.22 2.21
CA LEU A 42 7.51 -15.80 0.88
C LEU A 42 6.51 -15.00 0.05
N GLN A 43 5.39 -14.56 0.64
CA GLN A 43 4.42 -13.71 -0.05
C GLN A 43 5.07 -12.42 -0.56
N VAL A 44 5.88 -11.73 0.25
CA VAL A 44 6.60 -10.52 -0.18
C VAL A 44 7.57 -10.81 -1.32
N LEU A 45 8.33 -11.91 -1.23
CA LEU A 45 9.28 -12.27 -2.27
C LEU A 45 8.59 -12.49 -3.61
N VAL A 46 7.42 -13.15 -3.61
CA VAL A 46 6.59 -13.31 -4.81
C VAL A 46 6.17 -11.95 -5.38
N LEU A 47 5.63 -11.05 -4.55
CA LEU A 47 5.19 -9.72 -5.01
C LEU A 47 6.36 -8.88 -5.55
N ARG A 48 7.51 -8.94 -4.87
CA ARG A 48 8.74 -8.26 -5.28
C ARG A 48 9.21 -8.76 -6.65
N GLU A 49 9.43 -10.05 -6.77
CA GLU A 49 9.94 -10.67 -8.01
C GLU A 49 9.01 -10.39 -9.17
N LEU A 50 7.69 -10.45 -8.94
CA LEU A 50 6.69 -10.12 -9.95
C LEU A 50 6.82 -8.65 -10.40
N MET A 51 6.81 -7.70 -9.46
CA MET A 51 6.92 -6.27 -9.77
C MET A 51 8.25 -5.91 -10.44
N GLU A 52 9.36 -6.44 -9.94
CA GLU A 52 10.69 -6.18 -10.47
C GLU A 52 10.87 -6.77 -11.88
N SER A 53 10.38 -7.99 -12.11
CA SER A 53 10.40 -8.64 -13.42
C SER A 53 9.59 -7.86 -14.45
N LEU A 54 8.39 -7.39 -14.07
CA LEU A 54 7.55 -6.56 -14.94
C LEU A 54 8.23 -5.22 -15.25
N TYR A 55 8.80 -4.56 -14.25
CA TYR A 55 9.54 -3.31 -14.44
C TYR A 55 10.71 -3.48 -15.42
N ARG A 56 11.51 -4.54 -15.29
CA ARG A 56 12.60 -4.84 -16.24
C ARG A 56 12.08 -5.09 -17.67
N LYS A 57 10.95 -5.80 -17.81
CA LYS A 57 10.34 -6.11 -19.12
C LYS A 57 9.73 -4.91 -19.83
N ILE A 58 9.21 -3.92 -19.11
CA ILE A 58 8.62 -2.71 -19.73
C ILE A 58 9.67 -1.91 -20.52
N GLY A 59 10.96 -2.13 -20.27
CA GLY A 59 12.05 -1.57 -21.07
C GLY A 59 12.18 -0.06 -20.82
N MET A 60 13.09 0.32 -19.93
CA MET A 60 13.42 1.73 -19.69
C MET A 60 14.09 2.32 -20.93
N ARG A 61 13.36 3.12 -21.72
CA ARG A 61 13.96 4.03 -22.71
C ARG A 61 14.34 5.33 -22.00
N GLY A 62 15.60 5.46 -21.54
CA GLY A 62 16.18 6.75 -21.14
C GLY A 62 16.30 7.06 -19.63
N SER A 63 16.48 8.36 -19.33
CA SER A 63 16.84 8.98 -18.04
C SER A 63 15.73 9.05 -16.98
N GLY A 64 14.71 8.20 -17.09
CA GLY A 64 13.56 8.18 -16.19
C GLY A 64 13.89 7.75 -14.74
N PRO A 65 12.95 7.92 -13.81
CA PRO A 65 13.12 7.55 -12.40
C PRO A 65 13.42 6.06 -12.25
N ARG A 66 14.48 5.73 -11.52
CA ARG A 66 14.85 4.33 -11.23
C ARG A 66 14.10 3.84 -10.00
N LEU A 67 13.35 2.75 -10.17
CA LEU A 67 12.65 2.06 -9.09
C LEU A 67 13.54 1.01 -8.42
N TYR A 68 13.36 0.86 -7.12
CA TYR A 68 14.07 -0.10 -6.26
C TYR A 68 13.07 -0.97 -5.49
N PHE A 69 13.40 -2.23 -5.26
CA PHE A 69 12.48 -3.23 -4.71
C PHE A 69 13.05 -3.87 -3.44
N PRO A 70 13.28 -3.11 -2.34
CA PRO A 70 13.82 -3.69 -1.12
C PRO A 70 12.87 -4.70 -0.48
N VAL A 71 13.44 -5.79 0.05
CA VAL A 71 12.81 -6.60 1.09
C VAL A 71 13.46 -6.19 2.38
N ALA A 72 12.82 -5.28 3.10
CA ALA A 72 13.34 -4.80 4.37
C ALA A 72 12.19 -4.53 5.33
N THR A 73 12.46 -4.81 6.59
CA THR A 73 11.65 -4.46 7.76
C THR A 73 11.67 -2.95 8.02
N HIS A 74 11.39 -2.15 6.98
CA HIS A 74 11.33 -0.72 7.12
C HIS A 74 10.07 -0.35 7.90
N ARG A 75 10.28 0.11 9.14
CA ARG A 75 9.20 0.58 9.98
C ARG A 75 8.91 2.03 9.59
N GLN A 76 7.76 2.25 8.98
CA GLN A 76 7.23 3.57 8.76
C GLN A 76 6.58 4.07 10.06
N SER A 77 6.58 5.39 10.25
CA SER A 77 5.89 6.00 11.38
C SER A 77 5.12 7.23 10.95
N TYR A 78 3.91 7.36 11.49
CA TYR A 78 3.02 8.49 11.26
C TYR A 78 2.52 9.01 12.61
N HIS A 79 1.99 10.24 12.64
CA HIS A 79 1.47 10.85 13.87
C HIS A 79 -0.01 11.15 13.71
N ILE A 80 -0.78 10.90 14.76
CA ILE A 80 -2.19 11.32 14.89
C ILE A 80 -2.33 11.99 16.24
N GLY A 81 -2.85 13.22 16.28
CA GLY A 81 -3.09 13.94 17.55
C GLY A 81 -1.83 14.07 18.41
N GLY A 82 -0.66 14.25 17.80
CA GLY A 82 0.64 14.32 18.49
C GLY A 82 1.23 12.96 18.91
N GLN A 83 0.45 11.88 18.87
CA GLN A 83 0.93 10.54 19.20
C GLN A 83 1.53 9.84 17.98
N LYS A 84 2.69 9.21 18.18
CA LYS A 84 3.40 8.46 17.13
C LYS A 84 2.89 7.01 17.04
N TYR A 85 2.53 6.61 15.83
CA TYR A 85 2.15 5.24 15.49
C TYR A 85 3.14 4.64 14.49
N ALA A 86 3.20 3.31 14.45
CA ALA A 86 4.03 2.59 13.51
C ALA A 86 3.21 1.77 12.52
N ALA A 87 3.63 1.82 11.26
CA ALA A 87 3.23 0.90 10.22
C ALA A 87 4.44 0.07 9.78
N ARG A 88 4.20 -1.21 9.51
CA ARG A 88 5.24 -2.14 9.07
C ARG A 88 4.77 -2.78 7.77
N PRO A 89 5.03 -2.14 6.61
CA PRO A 89 4.95 -2.86 5.34
C PRO A 89 5.96 -4.00 5.35
N ASP A 90 5.65 -5.05 4.62
CA ASP A 90 6.50 -6.23 4.51
C ASP A 90 7.53 -6.09 3.37
N GLY A 91 7.31 -5.15 2.45
CA GLY A 91 8.24 -4.71 1.41
C GLY A 91 7.75 -3.42 0.75
N ALA A 92 8.48 -2.91 -0.23
CA ALA A 92 8.05 -1.72 -0.98
C ALA A 92 8.69 -1.64 -2.36
N VAL A 93 8.07 -0.85 -3.23
CA VAL A 93 8.72 -0.22 -4.39
C VAL A 93 9.06 1.21 -3.97
N MET A 94 10.32 1.58 -4.16
CA MET A 94 10.85 2.89 -3.79
C MET A 94 11.42 3.62 -4.99
N ILE A 95 11.36 4.96 -4.92
CA ILE A 95 12.14 5.85 -5.76
C ILE A 95 13.24 6.50 -4.94
N ARG A 96 14.40 6.74 -5.57
CA ARG A 96 15.47 7.53 -4.96
C ARG A 96 15.40 8.97 -5.45
N THR A 97 15.16 9.90 -4.52
CA THR A 97 15.39 11.33 -4.72
C THR A 97 16.80 11.68 -4.22
N GLN A 98 17.22 12.96 -4.32
CA GLN A 98 18.63 13.37 -4.06
C GLN A 98 19.16 12.85 -2.70
N ASP A 99 18.32 12.90 -1.66
CA ASP A 99 18.77 12.60 -0.29
C ASP A 99 18.02 11.45 0.38
N ARG A 100 16.99 10.87 -0.28
CA ARG A 100 16.06 9.93 0.37
C ARG A 100 15.51 8.86 -0.56
N ASN A 101 15.26 7.69 0.01
CA ASN A 101 14.46 6.65 -0.61
C ASN A 101 13.01 6.81 -0.14
N LEU A 102 12.08 6.88 -1.08
CA LEU A 102 10.67 7.15 -0.80
C LEU A 102 9.79 6.03 -1.33
N PRO A 103 8.90 5.47 -0.49
CA PRO A 103 7.95 4.46 -0.92
C PRO A 103 6.89 5.04 -1.86
N ILE A 104 6.66 4.39 -2.99
CA ILE A 104 5.60 4.72 -3.96
C ILE A 104 4.51 3.63 -4.02
N LEU A 105 4.88 2.38 -3.69
CA LEU A 105 3.97 1.26 -3.50
C LEU A 105 4.49 0.45 -2.31
N SER A 106 3.63 0.12 -1.37
CA SER A 106 3.99 -0.72 -0.23
C SER A 106 3.44 -2.13 -0.40
N PHE A 107 4.17 -3.13 0.11
CA PHE A 107 3.72 -4.52 0.15
C PHE A 107 3.18 -4.89 1.53
N THR A 108 2.10 -5.66 1.56
CA THR A 108 1.57 -6.25 2.79
C THR A 108 1.24 -7.71 2.61
N SER A 109 1.49 -8.51 3.64
CA SER A 109 1.15 -9.93 3.68
C SER A 109 -0.07 -10.19 4.57
N TRP A 110 -0.69 -11.35 4.37
CA TRP A 110 -1.79 -11.85 5.19
C TRP A 110 -1.39 -13.14 5.92
N PHE A 111 -1.99 -13.37 7.09
CA PHE A 111 -1.83 -14.59 7.88
C PHE A 111 -3.19 -15.06 8.42
N HIS A 112 -3.30 -16.34 8.76
CA HIS A 112 -4.58 -17.03 8.99
C HIS A 112 -5.50 -16.36 10.01
N ASP A 113 -4.94 -15.91 11.12
CA ASP A 113 -5.71 -15.36 12.25
C ASP A 113 -6.05 -13.88 12.08
N GLN A 114 -5.69 -13.26 10.95
CA GLN A 114 -5.97 -11.86 10.72
C GLN A 114 -7.43 -11.65 10.29
N THR A 115 -8.20 -10.94 11.11
CA THR A 115 -9.56 -10.55 10.76
C THR A 115 -9.58 -9.49 9.65
N TRP A 116 -10.72 -9.32 8.97
CA TRP A 116 -10.86 -8.30 7.91
C TRP A 116 -10.63 -6.87 8.42
N GLY A 117 -11.20 -6.51 9.56
CA GLY A 117 -11.02 -5.18 10.15
C GLY A 117 -9.55 -4.91 10.49
N GLU A 118 -8.82 -5.94 10.91
CA GLU A 118 -7.39 -5.84 11.16
C GLU A 118 -6.57 -5.69 9.88
N PHE A 119 -6.92 -6.42 8.84
CA PHE A 119 -6.35 -6.29 7.51
C PHE A 119 -6.59 -4.88 6.91
N LEU A 120 -7.83 -4.36 6.98
CA LEU A 120 -8.17 -3.01 6.52
C LEU A 120 -7.42 -1.93 7.30
N GLY A 121 -7.41 -2.04 8.62
CA GLY A 121 -6.71 -1.10 9.47
C GLY A 121 -5.18 -1.13 9.30
N GLN A 122 -4.59 -2.31 9.03
CA GLN A 122 -3.18 -2.42 8.69
C GLN A 122 -2.89 -1.78 7.32
N THR A 123 -3.73 -2.03 6.32
CA THR A 123 -3.63 -1.43 4.98
C THR A 123 -3.65 0.10 5.07
N LEU A 124 -4.63 0.67 5.79
CA LEU A 124 -4.68 2.12 6.03
C LEU A 124 -3.44 2.62 6.76
N SER A 125 -2.97 1.91 7.79
CA SER A 125 -1.76 2.30 8.53
C SER A 125 -0.53 2.37 7.63
N ILE A 126 -0.38 1.41 6.71
CA ILE A 126 0.70 1.41 5.71
C ILE A 126 0.57 2.60 4.77
N MET A 127 -0.64 2.90 4.27
CA MET A 127 -0.87 4.08 3.44
C MET A 127 -0.53 5.39 4.18
N LEU A 128 -0.90 5.51 5.46
CA LEU A 128 -0.55 6.68 6.28
C LEU A 128 0.96 6.78 6.54
N GLY A 129 1.64 5.65 6.74
CA GLY A 129 3.09 5.60 6.85
C GLY A 129 3.78 6.07 5.56
N GLN A 130 3.30 5.61 4.40
CA GLN A 130 3.77 6.03 3.10
C GLN A 130 3.50 7.52 2.86
N LEU A 131 2.30 8.01 3.21
CA LEU A 131 1.92 9.41 3.11
C LEU A 131 2.83 10.31 3.97
N ALA A 132 3.09 9.92 5.22
CA ALA A 132 3.97 10.68 6.12
C ALA A 132 5.42 10.79 5.61
N CYS A 133 5.89 9.80 4.83
CA CYS A 133 7.18 9.90 4.14
C CYS A 133 7.13 10.91 2.98
N ASN A 134 6.03 10.93 2.22
CA ASN A 134 5.88 11.75 1.01
C ASN A 134 5.52 13.22 1.30
N VAL A 135 4.68 13.52 2.31
CA VAL A 135 4.27 14.89 2.67
C VAL A 135 5.44 15.78 3.07
N LYS A 136 6.56 15.19 3.53
CA LYS A 136 7.82 15.91 3.81
C LYS A 136 8.41 16.62 2.59
N LEU A 137 7.94 16.31 1.38
CA LEU A 137 8.38 16.93 0.14
C LEU A 137 7.46 18.07 -0.33
N GLY A 138 6.28 18.21 0.27
CA GLY A 138 5.31 19.22 -0.12
C GLY A 138 3.87 18.81 0.18
N LEU A 139 3.01 19.81 0.36
CA LEU A 139 1.58 19.64 0.61
C LEU A 139 0.80 19.72 -0.70
N ARG A 140 0.50 18.55 -1.27
CA ARG A 140 -0.30 18.36 -2.48
C ARG A 140 -1.27 17.19 -2.26
N ASP A 141 -2.15 16.95 -3.22
CA ASP A 141 -2.92 15.71 -3.28
C ASP A 141 -1.99 14.52 -3.49
N GLN A 142 -2.31 13.40 -2.85
CA GLN A 142 -1.40 12.26 -2.73
C GLN A 142 -2.15 10.92 -2.84
N GLU A 143 -1.65 10.06 -3.71
CA GLU A 143 -2.08 8.68 -3.85
C GLU A 143 -1.13 7.73 -3.13
N MET A 144 -1.70 6.79 -2.40
CA MET A 144 -0.98 5.73 -1.72
C MET A 144 -1.45 4.39 -2.26
N PHE A 145 -0.50 3.55 -2.62
CA PHE A 145 -0.78 2.23 -3.17
C PHE A 145 -0.27 1.14 -2.23
N VAL A 146 -1.07 0.10 -2.06
CA VAL A 146 -0.68 -1.14 -1.37
C VAL A 146 -0.98 -2.31 -2.28
N LEU A 147 0.01 -3.19 -2.45
CA LEU A 147 -0.14 -4.48 -3.12
C LEU A 147 0.06 -5.56 -2.07
N GLY A 148 -0.81 -6.55 -2.01
CA GLY A 148 -0.68 -7.57 -1.00
C GLY A 148 -1.40 -8.85 -1.34
N PHE A 149 -1.27 -9.81 -0.42
CA PHE A 149 -2.11 -11.00 -0.39
C PHE A 149 -3.20 -10.82 0.65
N TYR A 150 -4.37 -11.37 0.36
CA TYR A 150 -5.37 -11.67 1.38
C TYR A 150 -5.85 -13.09 1.13
N LYS A 151 -5.63 -13.97 2.11
CA LYS A 151 -5.71 -15.43 1.88
C LYS A 151 -4.78 -15.82 0.73
N ARG A 152 -5.31 -16.37 -0.36
CA ARG A 152 -4.59 -16.82 -1.55
C ARG A 152 -4.43 -15.76 -2.65
N PRO A 153 -5.46 -14.96 -3.02
CA PRO A 153 -5.33 -14.00 -4.11
C PRO A 153 -4.49 -12.78 -3.73
N ILE A 154 -3.89 -12.14 -4.75
CA ILE A 154 -3.33 -10.80 -4.62
C ILE A 154 -4.38 -9.72 -4.84
N PHE A 155 -4.20 -8.56 -4.24
CA PHE A 155 -5.08 -7.39 -4.38
C PHE A 155 -4.28 -6.10 -4.53
N PHE A 156 -4.93 -5.07 -5.05
CA PHE A 156 -4.42 -3.71 -5.09
C PHE A 156 -5.34 -2.82 -4.27
N ALA A 157 -4.76 -1.95 -3.47
CA ALA A 157 -5.48 -0.92 -2.74
C ALA A 157 -4.93 0.45 -3.12
N ARG A 158 -5.83 1.42 -3.32
CA ARG A 158 -5.52 2.83 -3.56
C ARG A 158 -6.23 3.69 -2.52
N GLY A 159 -5.46 4.49 -1.80
CA GLY A 159 -5.97 5.59 -0.98
C GLY A 159 -5.64 6.92 -1.65
N PHE A 160 -6.62 7.82 -1.73
CA PHE A 160 -6.42 9.18 -2.23
C PHE A 160 -6.61 10.17 -1.09
N PHE A 161 -5.56 10.93 -0.78
CA PHE A 161 -5.52 11.88 0.33
C PHE A 161 -5.39 13.28 -0.25
N THR A 162 -6.42 14.10 -0.05
CA THR A 162 -6.41 15.47 -0.55
C THR A 162 -5.51 16.36 0.30
N LYS A 163 -4.95 17.40 -0.31
CA LYS A 163 -4.17 18.43 0.37
C LYS A 163 -4.95 19.01 1.56
N ASP A 164 -6.24 19.28 1.38
CA ASP A 164 -7.11 19.84 2.43
C ASP A 164 -7.30 18.88 3.59
N GLN A 165 -7.45 17.58 3.31
CA GLN A 165 -7.52 16.55 4.35
C GLN A 165 -6.19 16.47 5.12
N ILE A 166 -5.06 16.47 4.42
CA ILE A 166 -3.72 16.44 5.03
C ILE A 166 -3.51 17.68 5.91
N LEU A 167 -3.82 18.87 5.39
CA LEU A 167 -3.72 20.16 6.10
C LEU A 167 -4.61 20.21 7.34
N ARG A 168 -5.88 19.77 7.21
CA ARG A 168 -6.82 19.69 8.32
C ARG A 168 -6.27 18.79 9.43
N VAL A 169 -5.82 17.60 9.08
CA VAL A 169 -5.27 16.64 10.06
C VAL A 169 -4.02 17.19 10.73
N HIS A 170 -3.14 17.85 9.97
CA HIS A 170 -1.94 18.48 10.54
C HIS A 170 -2.26 19.66 11.48
N SER A 171 -3.29 20.46 11.17
CA SER A 171 -3.62 21.67 11.93
C SER A 171 -4.55 21.43 13.11
N LYS A 172 -5.55 20.56 12.96
CA LYS A 172 -6.64 20.33 13.91
C LYS A 172 -6.60 18.93 14.54
N GLY A 173 -5.76 18.03 14.04
CA GLY A 173 -5.81 16.61 14.39
C GLY A 173 -6.94 15.87 13.67
N CYS A 174 -7.18 14.62 14.08
CA CYS A 174 -8.25 13.77 13.54
C CYS A 174 -9.41 13.68 14.53
N SER A 175 -10.65 13.57 14.03
CA SER A 175 -11.79 13.25 14.89
C SER A 175 -11.69 11.83 15.46
N ALA A 176 -12.48 11.53 16.50
CA ALA A 176 -12.50 10.21 17.14
C ALA A 176 -12.94 9.09 16.17
N ASP A 177 -13.84 9.45 15.27
CA ASP A 177 -14.49 8.64 14.24
C ASP A 177 -13.93 8.90 12.84
N GLU A 178 -12.76 9.54 12.71
CA GLU A 178 -12.19 9.92 11.42
C GLU A 178 -12.10 8.70 10.50
N THR A 179 -12.69 8.78 9.30
CA THR A 179 -12.71 7.69 8.34
C THR A 179 -11.99 8.04 7.04
N PHE A 180 -11.42 7.03 6.40
CA PHE A 180 -10.79 7.15 5.08
C PHE A 180 -11.34 6.09 4.13
N THR A 181 -11.59 6.49 2.89
CA THR A 181 -12.00 5.55 1.84
C THR A 181 -10.78 4.93 1.17
N ILE A 182 -10.79 3.61 1.04
CA ILE A 182 -9.76 2.85 0.33
C ILE A 182 -10.44 2.05 -0.77
N ALA A 183 -10.01 2.26 -2.01
CA ALA A 183 -10.47 1.49 -3.15
C ALA A 183 -9.65 0.21 -3.29
N PHE A 184 -10.31 -0.94 -3.35
CA PHE A 184 -9.70 -2.24 -3.61
C PHE A 184 -10.08 -2.75 -5.00
N THR A 185 -9.14 -3.40 -5.67
CA THR A 185 -9.51 -4.31 -6.76
C THR A 185 -10.15 -5.57 -6.17
N ARG A 186 -10.78 -6.37 -7.03
CA ARG A 186 -10.99 -7.78 -6.72
C ARG A 186 -9.65 -8.48 -6.44
N GLY A 187 -9.73 -9.66 -5.84
CA GLY A 187 -8.62 -10.59 -5.71
C GLY A 187 -8.29 -11.26 -7.04
N TYR A 188 -7.01 -11.55 -7.24
CA TYR A 188 -6.48 -12.28 -8.38
C TYR A 188 -5.75 -13.54 -7.91
N ASP A 189 -6.26 -14.73 -8.24
CA ASP A 189 -5.53 -15.98 -8.02
C ASP A 189 -4.46 -16.14 -9.09
N LEU A 190 -3.19 -15.97 -8.71
CA LEU A 190 -2.06 -16.09 -9.64
C LEU A 190 -1.89 -17.50 -10.25
N SER A 191 -2.59 -18.50 -9.72
CA SER A 191 -2.62 -19.85 -10.30
C SER A 191 -3.60 -19.99 -11.47
N SER A 192 -4.54 -19.06 -11.60
CA SER A 192 -5.50 -19.01 -12.70
C SER A 192 -4.93 -18.17 -13.83
N LYS A 193 -4.85 -18.72 -15.05
CA LYS A 193 -4.33 -18.00 -16.22
C LYS A 193 -5.10 -16.70 -16.48
N LYS A 194 -6.43 -16.72 -16.34
CA LYS A 194 -7.29 -15.55 -16.55
C LYS A 194 -6.94 -14.44 -15.55
N ASP A 195 -6.83 -14.79 -14.27
CA ASP A 195 -6.51 -13.82 -13.23
C ASP A 195 -5.08 -13.34 -13.30
N TRP A 196 -4.15 -14.22 -13.69
CA TRP A 196 -2.77 -13.88 -14.00
C TRP A 196 -2.68 -12.81 -15.08
N ASP A 197 -3.34 -13.03 -16.23
CA ASP A 197 -3.31 -12.09 -17.35
C ASP A 197 -3.90 -10.71 -16.96
N GLU A 198 -5.01 -10.69 -16.22
CA GLU A 198 -5.62 -9.44 -15.74
C GLU A 198 -4.74 -8.73 -14.70
N ALA A 199 -4.20 -9.47 -13.72
CA ALA A 199 -3.33 -8.93 -12.69
C ALA A 199 -2.05 -8.34 -13.29
N VAL A 200 -1.40 -9.06 -14.20
CA VAL A 200 -0.21 -8.59 -14.91
C VAL A 200 -0.52 -7.32 -15.71
N GLY A 201 -1.65 -7.28 -16.43
CA GLY A 201 -2.10 -6.08 -17.15
C GLY A 201 -2.21 -4.86 -16.23
N LYS A 202 -2.80 -5.04 -15.04
CA LYS A 202 -2.94 -3.97 -14.03
C LYS A 202 -1.61 -3.56 -13.41
N LEU A 203 -0.71 -4.50 -13.07
CA LEU A 203 0.63 -4.19 -12.56
C LEU A 203 1.46 -3.42 -13.58
N VAL A 204 1.40 -3.81 -14.85
CA VAL A 204 2.06 -3.08 -15.95
C VAL A 204 1.47 -1.68 -16.12
N GLY A 205 0.14 -1.55 -16.05
CA GLY A 205 -0.54 -0.26 -16.06
C GLY A 205 -0.10 0.65 -14.91
N LEU A 206 0.00 0.10 -13.70
CA LEU A 206 0.47 0.82 -12.51
C LEU A 206 1.94 1.26 -12.65
N LEU A 207 2.82 0.37 -13.12
CA LEU A 207 4.22 0.72 -13.39
C LEU A 207 4.34 1.84 -14.44
N ARG A 208 3.58 1.75 -15.54
CA ARG A 208 3.53 2.82 -16.55
C ARG A 208 3.01 4.13 -15.97
N TYR A 209 2.00 4.07 -15.11
CA TYR A 209 1.48 5.24 -14.42
C TYR A 209 2.56 5.90 -13.55
N PHE A 210 3.29 5.14 -12.74
CA PHE A 210 4.42 5.66 -11.97
C PHE A 210 5.43 6.37 -12.88
N LEU A 211 5.82 5.72 -13.98
CA LEU A 211 6.82 6.25 -14.90
C LEU A 211 6.30 7.35 -15.84
N SER A 212 5.00 7.66 -15.84
CA SER A 212 4.38 8.56 -16.82
C SER A 212 4.65 10.05 -16.60
N GLY A 213 5.11 10.43 -15.41
CA GLY A 213 5.20 11.82 -14.99
C GLY A 213 3.91 12.38 -14.35
N ASN A 214 2.79 11.68 -14.50
CA ASN A 214 1.49 12.12 -14.00
C ASN A 214 1.12 11.55 -12.62
N ALA A 215 2.01 10.73 -12.05
CA ALA A 215 1.75 10.07 -10.78
C ALA A 215 1.59 11.09 -9.64
N GLN A 216 0.43 11.08 -8.99
CA GLN A 216 0.15 11.93 -7.83
C GLN A 216 0.76 11.36 -6.54
N ILE A 217 2.06 11.06 -6.58
CA ILE A 217 2.82 10.50 -5.46
C ILE A 217 3.99 11.42 -5.19
N GLY A 218 4.14 11.89 -3.95
CA GLY A 218 5.11 12.92 -3.57
C GLY A 218 6.54 12.57 -4.01
N GLY A 219 6.98 11.33 -3.81
CA GLY A 219 8.29 10.86 -4.26
C GLY A 219 8.49 10.91 -5.78
N MET A 220 7.45 10.69 -6.57
CA MET A 220 7.51 10.81 -8.04
C MET A 220 7.50 12.26 -8.49
N GLN A 221 6.63 13.09 -7.90
CA GLN A 221 6.54 14.52 -8.20
C GLN A 221 7.86 15.25 -7.87
N ALA A 222 8.45 14.96 -6.70
CA ALA A 222 9.73 15.56 -6.30
C ALA A 222 10.93 15.12 -7.15
N PHE A 223 10.83 14.00 -7.88
CA PHE A 223 11.86 13.62 -8.86
C PHE A 223 11.75 14.45 -10.14
N LEU A 224 10.53 14.82 -10.54
CA LEU A 224 10.23 15.50 -11.81
C LEU A 224 10.27 17.02 -11.71
N ASP A 225 10.03 17.59 -10.53
CA ASP A 225 10.17 19.04 -10.26
C ASP A 225 11.65 19.51 -10.26
N LYS A 226 12.59 18.70 -10.79
CA LYS A 226 14.02 19.00 -10.95
C LYS A 226 14.35 19.42 -12.37
#